data_AF-A0A961BTH7-F1
#
_entry.id   AF-A0A961BTH7-F1
#
_cell.length_a   1.000
_cell.length_b   1.000
_cell.length_c   1.000
_cell.angle_alpha   90.00
_cell.angle_beta   90.00
_cell.angle_gamma   90.00
#
_symmetry.space_group_name_H-M   'P 1'
#
loop_
_entity.id
_entity.type
_entity.pdbx_description
1 polymer ?
#
loop_
_entity_poly.entity_id
_entity_poly.type
_entity_poly.pdbx_seq_one_letter_code
_entity_poly.pdbx_strand_id
1 'polypeptide(L)'
;MHDDELTAFLDALDQTPPDAPTRCARWSAHDLLAHMVAGTEEMARLAELAAAGRTDEPTRPFAAREAPWRTCPDPELRIAFFEVGGRFLAALDALPAGQLVPFTGWAMSVEQLRTHARSELVLHRWDLVGDDDISARLLDQPDLIAHGRAVLAAMPTLAEARRAPRADDDLLSLWGRVLDA
;
A
#
# COMPACT_ATOMS: atom_id res chain seq x y z
N MET A 1 -9.24 -12.76 18.51
CA MET A 1 -8.02 -12.60 17.72
C MET A 1 -8.08 -11.23 17.10
N HIS A 2 -7.05 -10.40 17.27
CA HIS A 2 -6.84 -9.31 16.34
C HIS A 2 -6.36 -9.99 15.06
N ASP A 3 -7.16 -9.92 14.00
CA ASP A 3 -6.70 -10.37 12.69
C ASP A 3 -5.69 -9.32 12.24
N ASP A 4 -4.43 -9.73 12.09
CA ASP A 4 -3.40 -8.82 11.60
C ASP A 4 -3.71 -8.47 10.13
N GLU A 5 -3.40 -7.24 9.72
CA GLU A 5 -3.76 -6.69 8.41
C GLU A 5 -3.19 -7.51 7.24
N LEU A 6 -2.00 -8.09 7.41
CA LEU A 6 -1.38 -8.99 6.43
C LEU A 6 -2.13 -10.31 6.35
N THR A 7 -2.42 -10.96 7.47
CA THR A 7 -3.21 -12.21 7.48
C THR A 7 -4.58 -11.99 6.83
N ALA A 8 -5.27 -10.91 7.21
CA ALA A 8 -6.59 -10.60 6.66
C ALA A 8 -6.56 -10.28 5.15
N PHE A 9 -5.48 -9.68 4.64
CA PHE A 9 -5.26 -9.47 3.22
C PHE A 9 -4.98 -10.79 2.48
N LEU A 10 -4.12 -11.65 3.04
CA LEU A 10 -3.78 -12.95 2.46
C LEU A 10 -4.99 -13.87 2.38
N ASP A 11 -5.81 -13.94 3.44
CA ASP A 11 -7.04 -14.74 3.45
C ASP A 11 -8.02 -14.27 2.36
N ALA A 12 -8.16 -12.96 2.17
CA ALA A 12 -8.97 -12.39 1.10
C ALA A 12 -8.41 -12.73 -0.30
N LEU A 13 -7.09 -12.63 -0.47
CA LEU A 13 -6.40 -12.91 -1.72
C LEU A 13 -6.46 -14.40 -2.11
N ASP A 14 -6.37 -15.31 -1.13
CA ASP A 14 -6.48 -16.76 -1.35
C ASP A 14 -7.90 -17.20 -1.74
N GLN A 15 -8.91 -16.46 -1.30
CA GLN A 15 -10.32 -16.72 -1.66
C GLN A 15 -10.74 -16.05 -2.98
N THR A 16 -9.90 -15.19 -3.54
CA THR A 16 -10.21 -14.41 -4.74
C THR A 16 -9.46 -14.95 -5.96
N PRO A 17 -10.16 -15.43 -7.01
CA PRO A 17 -9.53 -15.81 -8.28
C PRO A 17 -8.73 -14.64 -8.89
N PRO A 18 -7.58 -14.89 -9.53
CA PRO A 18 -6.73 -13.82 -10.07
C PRO A 18 -7.42 -12.93 -11.12
N ASP A 19 -8.38 -13.46 -11.87
CA ASP A 19 -9.17 -12.75 -12.88
C ASP A 19 -10.42 -12.07 -12.33
N ALA A 20 -10.73 -12.25 -11.04
CA ALA A 20 -11.91 -11.63 -10.43
C ALA A 20 -11.79 -10.10 -10.41
N PRO A 21 -12.89 -9.37 -10.67
CA PRO A 21 -12.89 -7.92 -10.60
C PRO A 21 -12.70 -7.43 -9.16
N THR A 22 -12.06 -6.28 -9.00
CA THR A 22 -11.91 -5.57 -7.73
C THR A 22 -12.72 -4.28 -7.72
N ARG A 23 -12.79 -3.60 -6.58
CA ARG A 23 -13.36 -2.24 -6.49
C ARG A 23 -12.45 -1.16 -7.07
N CYS A 24 -11.18 -1.47 -7.33
CA CYS A 24 -10.34 -0.66 -8.20
C CYS A 24 -10.83 -0.80 -9.65
N ALA A 25 -11.43 0.27 -10.19
CA ALA A 25 -12.05 0.22 -11.51
C ALA A 25 -11.10 -0.29 -12.59
N ARG A 26 -11.49 -1.38 -13.25
CA ARG A 26 -10.75 -2.10 -14.31
C ARG A 26 -9.53 -2.90 -13.84
N TRP A 27 -9.38 -3.13 -12.54
CA TRP A 27 -8.32 -3.98 -12.01
C TRP A 27 -8.91 -5.33 -11.62
N SER A 28 -8.25 -6.39 -12.08
CA SER A 28 -8.41 -7.74 -11.53
C SER A 28 -7.67 -7.90 -10.21
N ALA A 29 -7.92 -8.99 -9.47
CA ALA A 29 -7.15 -9.32 -8.27
C ALA A 29 -5.65 -9.48 -8.58
N HIS A 30 -5.32 -10.00 -9.76
CA HIS A 30 -3.94 -10.05 -10.29
C HIS A 30 -3.32 -8.67 -10.44
N ASP A 31 -4.04 -7.72 -11.05
CA ASP A 31 -3.56 -6.34 -11.23
C ASP A 31 -3.32 -5.65 -9.89
N LEU A 32 -4.21 -5.89 -8.91
CA LEU A 32 -4.08 -5.37 -7.55
C LEU A 32 -2.87 -5.97 -6.83
N LEU A 33 -2.65 -7.29 -6.93
CA LEU A 33 -1.45 -7.91 -6.37
C LEU A 33 -0.18 -7.38 -7.05
N ALA A 34 -0.21 -7.18 -8.37
CA ALA A 34 0.93 -6.66 -9.12
C ALA A 34 1.29 -5.24 -8.66
N HIS A 35 0.28 -4.42 -8.38
CA HIS A 35 0.45 -3.11 -7.77
C HIS A 35 1.10 -3.20 -6.37
N MET A 36 0.60 -4.09 -5.51
CA MET A 36 1.13 -4.29 -4.16
C MET A 36 2.61 -4.71 -4.17
N VAL A 37 2.97 -5.66 -5.04
CA VAL A 37 4.36 -6.10 -5.22
C VAL A 37 5.23 -4.96 -5.75
N ALA A 38 4.78 -4.24 -6.78
CA ALA A 38 5.52 -3.13 -7.38
C ALA A 38 5.75 -1.96 -6.40
N GLY A 39 4.73 -1.60 -5.62
CA GLY A 39 4.81 -0.56 -4.61
C GLY A 39 5.78 -0.93 -3.49
N THR A 40 5.69 -2.16 -2.99
CA THR A 40 6.57 -2.67 -1.93
C THR A 40 8.02 -2.80 -2.40
N GLU A 41 8.25 -3.32 -3.62
CA GLU A 41 9.58 -3.36 -4.22
C GLU A 41 10.19 -1.96 -4.32
N GLU A 42 9.38 -0.98 -4.73
CA GLU A 42 9.86 0.39 -4.87
C GLU A 42 10.21 1.03 -3.53
N MET A 43 9.41 0.80 -2.49
CA MET A 43 9.73 1.24 -1.13
C MET A 43 11.01 0.58 -0.61
N ALA A 44 11.20 -0.72 -0.85
CA ALA A 44 12.43 -1.44 -0.49
C ALA A 44 13.66 -0.84 -1.19
N ARG A 45 13.58 -0.60 -2.50
CA ARG A 45 14.65 0.02 -3.28
C ARG A 45 15.02 1.40 -2.73
N LEU A 46 14.03 2.23 -2.40
CA LEU A 46 14.26 3.58 -1.89
C LEU A 46 14.85 3.57 -0.47
N ALA A 47 14.43 2.63 0.38
CA ALA A 47 15.04 2.42 1.68
C ALA A 47 16.52 1.99 1.55
N GLU A 48 16.83 1.04 0.67
CA GLU A 48 18.22 0.62 0.41
C GLU A 48 19.09 1.77 -0.11
N LEU A 49 18.55 2.60 -1.01
CA LEU A 49 19.23 3.79 -1.50
C LEU A 49 19.46 4.82 -0.39
N ALA A 50 18.46 5.05 0.47
CA ALA A 50 18.61 5.93 1.63
C ALA A 50 19.69 5.41 2.61
N ALA A 51 19.76 4.10 2.86
CA ALA A 51 20.80 3.49 3.68
C ALA A 51 22.21 3.66 3.06
N ALA A 52 22.30 3.71 1.73
CA ALA A 52 23.53 4.02 1.00
C ALA A 52 23.81 5.53 0.86
N GLY A 53 23.01 6.41 1.49
CA GLY A 53 23.14 7.87 1.41
C GLY A 53 22.65 8.49 0.11
N ARG A 54 21.95 7.74 -0.75
CA ARG A 54 21.44 8.18 -2.07
C ARG A 54 19.96 8.51 -1.98
N THR A 55 19.63 9.69 -1.47
CA THR A 55 18.24 10.14 -1.24
C THR A 55 17.68 11.04 -2.34
N ASP A 56 18.46 11.31 -3.38
CA ASP A 56 18.10 12.13 -4.53
C ASP A 56 17.40 11.34 -5.65
N GLU A 57 17.44 10.01 -5.59
CA GLU A 57 16.79 9.13 -6.57
C GLU A 57 15.26 9.18 -6.44
N PRO A 58 14.53 9.54 -7.52
CA PRO A 58 13.10 9.69 -7.44
C PRO A 58 12.39 8.33 -7.36
N THR A 59 11.15 8.37 -6.87
CA THR A 59 10.22 7.24 -7.01
C THR A 59 9.94 6.99 -8.49
N ARG A 60 10.09 5.74 -8.92
CA ARG A 60 9.79 5.32 -10.29
C ARG A 60 8.30 5.55 -10.60
N PRO A 61 7.95 6.04 -11.81
CA PRO A 61 6.56 6.17 -12.21
C PRO A 61 5.81 4.83 -12.18
N PHE A 62 4.51 4.87 -11.87
CA PHE A 62 3.63 3.69 -11.80
C PHE A 62 3.80 2.75 -13.00
N ALA A 63 3.70 3.27 -14.23
CA ALA A 63 3.82 2.45 -15.44
C ALA A 63 5.16 1.70 -15.54
N ALA A 64 6.26 2.32 -15.12
CA ALA A 64 7.58 1.70 -15.19
C ALA A 64 7.78 0.64 -14.10
N ARG A 65 7.30 0.89 -12.87
CA ARG A 65 7.47 -0.05 -11.76
C ARG A 65 6.50 -1.22 -11.80
N GLU A 66 5.28 -1.04 -12.33
CA GLU A 66 4.27 -2.10 -12.36
C GLU A 66 4.34 -2.99 -13.60
N ALA A 67 4.92 -2.51 -14.71
CA ALA A 67 4.96 -3.26 -15.97
C ALA A 67 5.52 -4.70 -15.84
N PRO A 68 6.64 -4.95 -15.10
CA PRO A 68 7.14 -6.31 -14.94
C PRO A 68 6.15 -7.23 -14.23
N TRP A 69 5.51 -6.71 -13.18
CA TRP A 69 4.62 -7.47 -12.29
C TRP A 69 3.25 -7.76 -12.91
N ARG A 70 2.73 -6.84 -13.73
CA ARG A 70 1.47 -7.07 -14.47
C ARG A 70 1.57 -8.26 -15.45
N THR A 71 2.75 -8.54 -15.97
CA THR A 71 2.99 -9.67 -16.89
C THR A 71 3.46 -10.95 -16.21
N CYS A 72 3.78 -10.88 -14.91
CA CYS A 72 4.18 -12.05 -14.11
C CYS A 72 2.98 -12.99 -13.93
N PRO A 73 3.13 -14.32 -13.99
CA PRO A 73 2.06 -15.25 -13.64
C PRO A 73 1.64 -15.14 -12.16
N ASP A 74 0.35 -15.25 -11.85
CA ASP A 74 -0.18 -15.11 -10.48
C ASP A 74 0.54 -15.97 -9.41
N PRO A 75 0.87 -17.26 -9.66
CA PRO A 75 1.59 -18.05 -8.65
C PRO A 75 2.99 -17.49 -8.33
N GLU A 76 3.69 -16.97 -9.34
CA GLU A 76 5.01 -16.34 -9.16
C GLU A 76 4.86 -15.00 -8.44
N LEU A 77 3.79 -14.26 -8.73
CA LEU A 77 3.50 -12.97 -8.12
C LEU A 77 3.15 -13.10 -6.63
N ARG A 78 2.43 -14.16 -6.24
CA ARG A 78 2.15 -14.50 -4.84
C ARG A 78 3.43 -14.81 -4.07
N ILE A 79 4.38 -15.52 -4.68
CA ILE A 79 5.70 -15.76 -4.07
C ILE A 79 6.46 -14.44 -3.94
N ALA A 80 6.50 -13.65 -5.03
CA ALA A 80 7.18 -12.37 -5.07
C ALA A 80 6.68 -11.42 -3.97
N PHE A 81 5.38 -11.41 -3.65
CA PHE A 81 4.80 -10.61 -2.57
C PHE A 81 5.51 -10.84 -1.22
N PHE A 82 5.78 -12.09 -0.86
CA PHE A 82 6.51 -12.41 0.37
C PHE A 82 7.98 -12.03 0.28
N GLU A 83 8.62 -12.27 -0.86
CA GLU A 83 10.04 -11.95 -1.07
C GLU A 83 10.30 -10.44 -1.00
N VAL A 84 9.48 -9.63 -1.70
CA VAL A 84 9.60 -8.18 -1.68
C VAL A 84 9.21 -7.61 -0.32
N GLY A 85 8.22 -8.21 0.36
CA GLY A 85 7.84 -7.83 1.73
C GLY A 85 8.98 -8.07 2.73
N GLY A 86 9.62 -9.23 2.67
CA GLY A 86 10.78 -9.54 3.51
C GLY A 86 11.96 -8.62 3.22
N ARG A 87 12.25 -8.34 1.95
CA ARG A 87 13.27 -7.38 1.53
C ARG A 87 12.98 -5.97 2.04
N PHE A 88 11.73 -5.51 1.93
CA PHE A 88 11.31 -4.21 2.43
C PHE A 88 11.55 -4.09 3.94
N LEU A 89 11.10 -5.07 4.74
CA LEU A 89 11.28 -5.05 6.18
C LEU A 89 12.77 -5.05 6.56
N ALA A 90 13.58 -5.88 5.89
CA ALA A 90 15.03 -5.91 6.11
C ALA A 90 15.70 -4.57 5.75
N ALA A 91 15.28 -3.93 4.66
CA ALA A 91 15.77 -2.61 4.27
C ALA A 91 15.41 -1.54 5.30
N LEU A 92 14.20 -1.60 5.89
CA LEU A 92 13.80 -0.71 6.97
C LEU A 92 14.63 -0.91 8.25
N ASP A 93 14.91 -2.16 8.62
CA ASP A 93 15.70 -2.49 9.82
C ASP A 93 17.17 -2.06 9.69
N ALA A 94 17.68 -1.94 8.46
CA ALA A 94 19.03 -1.47 8.19
C ALA A 94 19.18 0.06 8.21
N LEU A 95 18.08 0.82 8.26
CA LEU A 95 18.13 2.28 8.25
C LEU A 95 18.62 2.85 9.59
N PRO A 96 19.49 3.88 9.58
CA PRO A 96 19.83 4.61 10.80
C PRO A 96 18.59 5.26 11.44
N ALA A 97 18.62 5.41 12.77
CA ALA A 97 17.57 6.12 13.48
C ALA A 97 17.39 7.56 12.93
N GLY A 98 16.14 7.94 12.66
CA GLY A 98 15.81 9.25 12.10
C GLY A 98 16.05 9.40 10.60
N GLN A 99 16.56 8.37 9.92
CA GLN A 99 16.67 8.39 8.46
C GLN A 99 15.28 8.51 7.82
N LEU A 100 15.15 9.45 6.90
CA LEU A 100 13.95 9.63 6.09
C LEU A 100 14.15 8.97 4.72
N VAL A 101 13.08 8.40 4.18
CA VAL A 101 13.03 7.77 2.87
C VAL A 101 12.06 8.55 1.98
N PRO A 102 12.53 9.13 0.86
CA PRO A 102 11.66 9.81 -0.08
C PRO A 102 10.79 8.79 -0.83
N PHE A 103 9.48 8.98 -0.79
CA PHE A 103 8.52 8.18 -1.55
C PHE A 103 7.36 9.05 -2.02
N THR A 104 7.17 9.13 -3.34
CA THR A 104 6.03 9.81 -3.98
C THR A 104 5.90 11.29 -3.59
N GLY A 105 7.03 11.96 -3.35
CA GLY A 105 7.09 13.37 -2.97
C GLY A 105 7.05 13.63 -1.46
N TRP A 106 6.89 12.59 -0.64
CA TRP A 106 6.95 12.69 0.82
C TRP A 106 8.18 11.96 1.37
N ALA A 107 8.99 12.64 2.19
CA ALA A 107 10.05 12.02 2.97
C ALA A 107 9.48 11.43 4.27
N MET A 108 9.35 10.11 4.32
CA MET A 108 8.77 9.38 5.44
C MET A 108 9.83 8.79 6.36
N SER A 109 9.55 8.77 7.66
CA SER A 109 10.29 7.96 8.63
C SER A 109 10.01 6.46 8.45
N VAL A 110 10.83 5.62 9.09
CA VAL A 110 10.63 4.15 9.13
C VAL A 110 9.24 3.78 9.65
N GLU A 111 8.77 4.43 10.71
CA GLU A 111 7.44 4.17 11.30
C GLU A 111 6.31 4.56 10.34
N GLN A 112 6.45 5.70 9.66
CA GLN A 112 5.48 6.13 8.65
C GLN A 112 5.44 5.19 7.45
N LEU A 113 6.59 4.66 7.00
CA LEU A 113 6.63 3.65 5.94
C LEU A 113 5.96 2.33 6.35
N ARG A 114 6.16 1.88 7.59
CA ARG A 114 5.46 0.70 8.12
C ARG A 114 3.95 0.95 8.16
N THR A 115 3.54 2.10 8.67
CA THR A 115 2.12 2.49 8.73
C THR A 115 1.52 2.65 7.33
N HIS A 116 2.31 3.12 6.35
CA HIS A 116 1.87 3.18 4.96
C HIS A 116 1.62 1.78 4.39
N ALA A 117 2.56 0.84 4.54
CA ALA A 117 2.38 -0.54 4.08
C ALA A 117 1.15 -1.21 4.73
N ARG A 118 0.92 -0.95 6.02
CA ARG A 118 -0.29 -1.38 6.74
C ARG A 118 -1.57 -0.80 6.14
N SER A 119 -1.58 0.51 5.86
CA SER A 119 -2.70 1.18 5.20
C SER A 119 -3.00 0.59 3.82
N GLU A 120 -1.97 0.30 3.02
CA GLU A 120 -2.13 -0.32 1.69
C GLU A 120 -2.76 -1.72 1.79
N LEU A 121 -2.34 -2.54 2.76
CA LEU A 121 -2.94 -3.86 3.01
C LEU A 121 -4.44 -3.75 3.32
N VAL A 122 -4.82 -2.83 4.21
CA VAL A 122 -6.22 -2.65 4.62
C VAL A 122 -7.08 -2.15 3.46
N LEU A 123 -6.61 -1.15 2.72
CA LEU A 123 -7.34 -0.58 1.57
C LEU A 123 -7.51 -1.62 0.47
N HIS A 124 -6.45 -2.34 0.13
CA HIS A 124 -6.50 -3.31 -0.95
C HIS A 124 -7.17 -4.62 -0.56
N ARG A 125 -7.23 -4.96 0.74
CA ARG A 125 -8.17 -5.98 1.22
C ARG A 125 -9.61 -5.56 0.94
N TRP A 126 -9.99 -4.33 1.28
CA TRP A 126 -11.34 -3.83 0.99
C TRP A 126 -11.62 -3.83 -0.52
N ASP A 127 -10.64 -3.55 -1.37
CA ASP A 127 -10.83 -3.64 -2.83
C ASP A 127 -11.16 -5.06 -3.32
N LEU A 128 -10.65 -6.09 -2.63
CA LEU A 128 -10.91 -7.49 -2.96
C LEU A 128 -12.30 -7.94 -2.48
N VAL A 129 -12.65 -7.69 -1.21
CA VAL A 129 -13.83 -8.30 -0.59
C VAL A 129 -14.95 -7.31 -0.25
N GLY A 130 -14.63 -6.03 -0.13
CA GLY A 130 -15.58 -4.97 0.18
C GLY A 130 -15.95 -4.87 1.65
N ASP A 131 -17.21 -4.51 1.87
CA ASP A 131 -17.80 -4.27 3.18
C ASP A 131 -18.11 -5.59 3.88
N ASP A 132 -17.18 -6.04 4.71
CA ASP A 132 -17.37 -7.10 5.70
C ASP A 132 -16.93 -6.62 7.10
N ASP A 133 -17.26 -7.38 8.14
CA ASP A 133 -16.94 -7.04 9.52
C ASP A 133 -15.43 -6.84 9.75
N ILE A 134 -14.60 -7.55 8.98
CA ILE A 134 -13.14 -7.46 9.08
C ILE A 134 -12.67 -6.13 8.47
N SER A 135 -13.11 -5.78 7.26
CA SER A 135 -12.83 -4.52 6.60
C SER A 135 -13.26 -3.35 7.48
N ALA A 136 -14.50 -3.38 7.99
CA ALA A 136 -15.03 -2.32 8.85
C ALA A 136 -14.12 -2.08 10.06
N ARG A 137 -13.71 -3.15 10.75
CA ARG A 137 -12.81 -3.07 11.91
C ARG A 137 -11.40 -2.59 11.54
N LEU A 138 -10.84 -3.06 10.42
CA LEU A 138 -9.48 -2.67 10.00
C LEU A 138 -9.43 -1.21 9.52
N LEU A 139 -10.47 -0.73 8.84
CA LEU A 139 -10.59 0.64 8.33
C LEU A 139 -10.83 1.67 9.45
N ASP A 140 -11.37 1.24 10.60
CA ASP A 140 -11.64 2.09 11.78
C ASP A 140 -10.39 2.33 12.66
N GLN A 141 -9.23 1.80 12.28
CA GLN A 141 -8.00 1.98 13.05
C GLN A 141 -7.55 3.46 13.06
N PRO A 142 -7.48 4.13 14.24
CA PRO A 142 -7.24 5.57 14.31
C PRO A 142 -5.89 6.02 13.74
N ASP A 143 -4.85 5.20 13.88
CA ASP A 143 -3.51 5.47 13.35
C ASP A 143 -3.49 5.41 11.81
N LEU A 144 -4.23 4.48 11.19
CA LEU A 144 -4.35 4.41 9.73
C LEU A 144 -5.14 5.60 9.17
N ILE A 145 -6.22 6.02 9.84
CA ILE A 145 -6.97 7.24 9.47
C ILE A 145 -6.07 8.47 9.55
N ALA A 146 -5.32 8.62 10.65
CA ALA A 146 -4.37 9.72 10.81
C ALA A 146 -3.28 9.70 9.73
N HIS A 147 -2.75 8.52 9.39
CA HIS A 147 -1.77 8.35 8.32
C HIS A 147 -2.35 8.70 6.94
N GLY A 148 -3.55 8.24 6.62
CA GLY A 148 -4.23 8.58 5.36
C GLY A 148 -4.38 10.09 5.16
N ARG A 149 -4.70 10.83 6.22
CA ARG A 149 -4.75 12.30 6.18
C ARG A 149 -3.38 12.91 5.87
N ALA A 150 -2.31 12.38 6.48
CA ALA A 150 -0.94 12.83 6.23
C ALA A 150 -0.51 12.54 4.79
N VAL A 151 -0.85 11.36 4.25
CA VAL A 151 -0.60 10.99 2.85
C VAL A 151 -1.22 12.00 1.89
N LEU A 152 -2.52 12.30 2.04
CA LEU A 152 -3.20 13.23 1.14
C LEU A 152 -2.66 14.67 1.24
N ALA A 153 -2.19 15.07 2.41
CA ALA A 153 -1.56 16.38 2.59
C ALA A 153 -0.15 16.44 1.96
N ALA A 154 0.58 15.34 1.93
CA ALA A 154 2.00 15.30 1.55
C ALA A 154 2.27 14.78 0.13
N MET A 155 1.35 14.01 -0.46
CA MET A 155 1.51 13.38 -1.78
C MET A 155 0.59 14.02 -2.83
N PRO A 156 0.96 15.17 -3.41
CA PRO A 156 0.11 15.91 -4.38
C PRO A 156 -0.06 15.19 -5.72
N THR A 157 0.63 14.08 -5.92
CA THR A 157 0.57 13.25 -7.13
C THR A 157 -0.66 12.35 -7.17
N LEU A 158 -1.31 12.11 -6.02
CA LEU A 158 -2.54 11.33 -5.91
C LEU A 158 -3.74 12.14 -6.43
N ALA A 159 -4.68 11.48 -7.09
CA ALA A 159 -5.88 12.15 -7.60
C ALA A 159 -6.76 12.63 -6.43
N GLU A 160 -6.81 11.84 -5.37
CA GLU A 160 -7.53 12.04 -4.12
C GLU A 160 -7.02 13.28 -3.38
N ALA A 161 -5.71 13.54 -3.45
CA ALA A 161 -5.07 14.73 -2.86
C ALA A 161 -5.55 16.05 -3.48
N ARG A 162 -6.27 16.02 -4.62
CA ARG A 162 -6.91 17.22 -5.21
C ARG A 162 -8.03 17.78 -4.34
N ARG A 163 -8.63 16.95 -3.47
CA ARG A 163 -9.62 17.38 -2.48
C ARG A 163 -8.96 17.46 -1.11
N ALA A 164 -9.14 18.58 -0.40
CA ALA A 164 -8.72 18.68 0.99
C ALA A 164 -9.49 17.68 1.88
N PRO A 165 -8.81 16.89 2.74
CA PRO A 165 -9.45 16.04 3.74
C PRO A 165 -10.34 16.83 4.70
N ARG A 166 -11.47 16.25 5.11
CA ARG A 166 -12.41 16.82 6.10
C ARG A 166 -12.31 16.08 7.43
N ALA A 167 -12.64 16.74 8.53
CA ALA A 167 -12.48 16.19 9.88
C ALA A 167 -13.26 14.89 10.11
N ASP A 168 -14.38 14.70 9.43
CA ASP A 168 -15.27 13.55 9.48
C ASP A 168 -14.96 12.45 8.45
N ASP A 169 -13.97 12.65 7.56
CA ASP A 169 -13.57 11.62 6.60
C ASP A 169 -13.06 10.36 7.34
N ASP A 170 -13.64 9.20 7.04
CA ASP A 170 -13.10 7.89 7.38
C ASP A 170 -11.98 7.48 6.40
N LEU A 171 -11.33 6.33 6.64
CA LEU A 171 -10.22 5.90 5.79
C LEU A 171 -10.67 5.73 4.33
N LEU A 172 -11.82 5.11 4.04
CA LEU A 172 -12.29 4.95 2.66
C LEU A 172 -12.60 6.27 1.95
N SER A 173 -13.23 7.21 2.65
CA SER A 173 -13.62 8.52 2.13
C SER A 173 -12.40 9.39 1.81
N LEU A 174 -11.29 9.22 2.54
CA LEU A 174 -10.00 9.83 2.20
C LEU A 174 -9.52 9.34 0.81
N TRP A 175 -9.74 8.06 0.51
CA TRP A 175 -9.34 7.45 -0.76
C TRP A 175 -10.41 7.50 -1.86
N GLY A 176 -11.43 8.36 -1.70
CA GLY A 176 -12.49 8.54 -2.69
C GLY A 176 -13.42 7.33 -2.87
N ARG A 177 -13.44 6.43 -1.89
CA ARG A 177 -14.28 5.23 -1.86
C ARG A 177 -15.53 5.51 -1.04
N VAL A 178 -16.61 4.79 -1.33
CA VAL A 178 -17.89 4.91 -0.63
C VAL A 178 -18.32 3.51 -0.19
N LEU A 179 -18.83 3.39 1.03
CA LEU A 179 -19.47 2.16 1.52
C LEU A 179 -20.72 1.90 0.65
N ASP A 180 -20.91 0.65 0.25
CA ASP A 180 -22.16 0.25 -0.39
C ASP A 180 -23.25 0.20 0.72
N ALA A 181 -24.33 0.96 0.55
CA ALA A 181 -25.42 1.09 1.53
C ALA A 181 -26.38 -0.11 1.54
#